data_AF-A0A432H1C0-F1
#
_entry.id   AF-A0A432H1C0-F1
#
_cell.length_a   1.000
_cell.length_b   1.000
_cell.length_c   1.000
_cell.angle_alpha   90.00
_cell.angle_beta   90.00
_cell.angle_gamma   90.00
#
_symmetry.space_group_name_H-M   'P 1'
#
loop_
_entity.id
_entity.type
_entity.pdbx_description
1 polymer ?
#
loop_
_entity_poly.entity_id
_entity_poly.type
_entity_poly.pdbx_seq_one_letter_code
_entity_poly.pdbx_strand_id
1 'polypeptide(L)' 'MSQSRLITVSSGKGGAGKTFVSILFCRELARLGKRVALIDVDLGTPNVHIKLRQKPSKSLDSVLQQQ' A
#
# COMPACT_ATOMS: atom_id res chain seq x y z
N MET A 1 7.17 -10.86 -20.65
CA MET A 1 6.55 -10.06 -19.57
C MET A 1 7.61 -9.15 -18.97
N SER A 2 7.38 -7.84 -18.81
CA SER A 2 8.38 -6.98 -18.16
C SER A 2 8.38 -7.24 -16.65
N GLN A 3 9.56 -7.33 -16.04
CA GLN A 3 9.70 -7.46 -14.59
C GLN A 3 9.12 -6.23 -13.87
N SER A 4 8.31 -6.46 -12.83
CA SER A 4 7.81 -5.40 -11.96
C SER A 4 8.88 -5.00 -10.96
N ARG A 5 9.06 -3.70 -10.71
CA ARG A 5 9.96 -3.21 -9.65
C ARG A 5 9.25 -3.28 -8.31
N LEU A 6 9.82 -3.99 -7.34
CA LEU A 6 9.34 -4.05 -5.96
C LEU A 6 10.08 -3.00 -5.11
N ILE A 7 9.34 -2.19 -4.36
CA ILE A 7 9.88 -1.15 -3.48
C ILE A 7 9.21 -1.30 -2.11
N THR A 8 10.02 -1.51 -1.07
CA THR A 8 9.54 -1.63 0.31
C THR A 8 9.84 -0.35 1.08
N VAL A 9 8.81 0.23 1.70
CA VAL A 9 8.93 1.39 2.58
C VAL A 9 8.82 0.92 4.03
N SER A 10 9.89 1.06 4.80
CA SER A 10 9.97 0.62 6.20
C SER A 10 10.56 1.69 7.11
N SER A 11 10.35 1.56 8.42
CA SER A 11 10.87 2.44 9.47
C SER A 11 10.76 1.76 10.83
N GLY A 12 11.82 1.84 11.63
CA GLY A 12 11.88 1.28 12.99
C GLY A 12 11.07 2.02 14.04
N LYS A 13 10.43 3.15 13.72
CA LYS A 13 9.61 3.94 14.66
C LYS A 13 8.16 4.08 14.20
N GLY A 14 7.23 4.04 15.15
CA GLY A 14 5.83 4.43 14.95
C GLY A 14 5.71 5.92 14.57
N GLY A 15 4.78 6.26 13.69
CA GLY A 15 4.53 7.66 13.31
C GLY A 15 5.55 8.31 12.36
N ALA A 16 6.55 7.58 11.84
CA ALA A 16 7.55 8.11 10.90
C ALA A 16 7.02 8.50 9.50
N GLY A 17 5.71 8.47 9.26
CA GLY A 17 5.11 8.89 7.99
C GLY A 17 5.16 7.87 6.84
N LYS A 18 5.55 6.61 7.10
CA LYS A 18 5.66 5.54 6.09
C LYS A 18 4.47 5.47 5.14
N THR A 19 3.27 5.26 5.68
CA THR A 19 2.03 5.12 4.91
C THR A 19 1.76 6.35 4.04
N PHE A 20 2.04 7.55 4.57
CA PHE A 20 1.85 8.80 3.84
C PHE A 20 2.80 8.90 2.64
N VAL A 21 4.09 8.60 2.86
CA VAL A 21 5.09 8.57 1.78
C VAL A 21 4.74 7.51 0.74
N SER A 22 4.36 6.29 1.15
CA SER A 22 3.97 5.22 0.23
C SER A 22 2.79 5.63 -0.66
N ILE A 23 1.76 6.25 -0.10
CA ILE A 23 0.59 6.73 -0.85
C ILE A 23 0.98 7.80 -1.87
N LEU A 24 1.71 8.83 -1.43
CA LEU A 24 2.10 9.92 -2.32
C LEU A 24 3.04 9.45 -3.42
N PHE A 25 3.99 8.58 -3.09
CA PHE A 25 4.91 8.01 -4.07
C PHE A 25 4.16 7.20 -5.14
N CYS A 26 3.23 6.33 -4.75
CA CYS A 26 2.40 5.60 -5.70
C CYS A 26 1.52 6.53 -6.55
N ARG A 27 0.96 7.59 -5.95
CA ARG A 27 0.16 8.60 -6.67
C ARG A 27 0.98 9.32 -7.74
N GLU A 28 2.21 9.74 -7.44
CA GLU A 28 3.06 10.44 -8.41
C GLU A 28 3.51 9.50 -9.54
N LEU A 29 3.86 8.25 -9.22
CA LEU A 29 4.15 7.26 -10.25
C LEU A 29 2.94 6.99 -11.16
N ALA A 30 1.73 6.93 -10.60
CA ALA A 30 0.50 6.80 -11.37
C ALA A 30 0.24 8.04 -12.25
N ARG A 31 0.48 9.27 -11.74
CA ARG A 31 0.40 10.51 -12.53
C ARG A 31 1.37 10.53 -13.71
N LEU A 32 2.52 9.87 -13.59
CA LEU A 32 3.49 9.67 -14.67
C LEU A 32 3.12 8.52 -15.64
N GLY A 33 1.90 8.00 -15.57
CA GLY A 33 1.40 6.94 -16.44
C GLY A 33 1.95 5.55 -16.15
N LYS A 34 2.57 5.33 -14.98
CA LYS A 34 3.04 4.00 -14.58
C LYS A 34 1.88 3.18 -14.01
N ARG A 35 1.87 1.88 -14.29
CA ARG A 35 1.01 0.92 -13.59
C ARG A 35 1.64 0.62 -12.24
N VAL A 36 0.92 0.95 -11.17
CA VAL A 36 1.42 0.86 -9.78
C VAL A 36 0.42 0.11 -8.92
N ALA A 37 0.92 -0.74 -8.04
CA ALA A 37 0.15 -1.35 -6.96
C ALA A 37 0.71 -0.86 -5.63
N LEU A 38 -0.17 -0.44 -4.71
CA LEU A 38 0.17 -0.13 -3.33
C LEU A 38 -0.37 -1.25 -2.45
N ILE A 39 0.50 -1.87 -1.66
CA ILE A 39 0.15 -2.97 -0.76
C ILE A 39 0.44 -2.49 0.67
N ASP A 40 -0.60 -2.49 1.52
CA ASP A 40 -0.44 -2.27 2.96
C ASP A 40 -0.15 -3.62 3.62
N VAL A 41 1.08 -3.78 4.12
CA VAL A 41 1.54 -5.01 4.79
C VAL A 41 1.42 -4.92 6.32
N ASP A 42 0.87 -3.82 6.84
CA ASP A 42 0.50 -3.70 8.25
C ASP A 42 -0.86 -4.38 8.47
N LEU A 43 -0.83 -5.70 8.68
CA LEU A 43 -2.05 -6.50 8.88
C LEU A 43 -2.69 -6.27 10.26
N GLY A 44 -1.94 -5.74 11.24
CA GLY A 44 -2.46 -5.46 12.57
C GLY A 44 -3.29 -4.17 12.61
N THR A 45 -2.80 -3.13 11.94
CA THR A 45 -3.47 -1.82 11.87
C THR A 45 -3.35 -1.20 10.49
N PRO A 46 -4.05 -1.73 9.46
CA PRO A 46 -3.94 -1.21 8.10
C PRO A 46 -4.41 0.23 8.04
N ASN A 47 -3.63 1.11 7.40
CA ASN A 47 -3.85 2.55 7.41
C ASN A 47 -4.15 3.12 6.01
N VAL A 48 -3.78 2.43 4.93
CA VAL A 48 -3.91 2.96 3.57
C VAL A 48 -5.37 3.29 3.22
N HIS A 49 -6.30 2.37 3.48
CA HIS A 49 -7.72 2.55 3.16
C HIS A 49 -8.34 3.74 3.92
N ILE A 50 -7.94 3.96 5.18
CA ILE A 50 -8.37 5.11 5.99
C ILE A 50 -7.87 6.42 5.36
N LYS A 51 -6.58 6.48 5.00
CA LYS A 51 -5.96 7.68 4.41
C LYS A 51 -6.52 8.01 3.03
N LEU A 52 -6.89 6.98 2.26
CA LEU A 52 -7.53 7.14 0.94
C LEU A 52 -9.05 7.32 1.02
N ARG A 53 -9.65 7.26 2.23
CA ARG A 53 -11.11 7.30 2.45
C ARG A 53 -11.87 6.26 1.61
N GLN A 54 -11.29 5.08 1.45
CA GLN A 54 -11.90 3.98 0.73
C GLN A 54 -12.43 2.94 1.70
N LYS A 55 -13.61 2.40 1.40
CA LYS A 55 -14.18 1.25 2.10
C LYS A 55 -13.92 -0.01 1.25
N PRO A 56 -12.88 -0.80 1.55
CA PRO A 56 -12.58 -2.00 0.78
C PRO A 56 -13.70 -3.04 0.99
N SER A 57 -14.08 -3.72 -0.09
CA SER A 57 -15.06 -4.82 -0.05
C SER A 57 -14.44 -6.14 0.44
N LYS A 58 -13.13 -6.28 0.32
CA LYS A 58 -12.33 -7.39 0.83
C LYS A 58 -11.01 -6.87 1.38
N SER A 59 -10.55 -7.44 2.48
CA SER A 59 -9.25 -7.17 3.09
C SER A 59 -8.23 -8.22 2.65
N LEU A 60 -6.93 -7.94 2.86
CA LEU A 60 -5.86 -8.87 2.48
C LEU A 60 -5.93 -10.16 3.32
N ASP A 61 -6.20 -10.04 4.62
CA ASP A 61 -6.43 -11.17 5.52
C ASP A 61 -7.57 -12.09 5.02
N SER A 62 -8.71 -11.52 4.60
CA SER A 62 -9.84 -12.29 4.07
C SER A 62 -9.49 -13.06 2.81
N VAL A 63 -8.60 -12.54 1.96
CA VAL A 63 -8.14 -13.24 0.74
C VAL A 63 -7.13 -14.33 1.09
N LEU A 64 -6.25 -14.08 2.05
CA LEU A 64 -5.21 -15.04 2.47
C LEU A 64 -5.78 -16.22 3.27
N GLN A 65 -6.88 -16.03 4.01
CA GLN A 65 -7.56 -17.09 4.76
C GLN A 65 -8.46 -18.00 3.90
N GLN A 66 -8.70 -17.65 2.63
CA GLN A 66 -9.48 -18.46 1.68
C GLN A 66 -8.63 -19.49 0.92
N GLN A 67 -7.42 -19.80 1.42
CA GLN A 67 -6.53 -20.85 0.90
C GLN A 67 -6.41 -22.02 1.87
#